data_AF-A0A5S4YJL4-F1
#
_entry.id   AF-A0A5S4YJL4-F1
#
_cell.length_a   1.000
_cell.length_b   1.000
_cell.length_c   1.000
_cell.angle_alpha   90.00
_cell.angle_beta   90.00
_cell.angle_gamma   90.00
#
_symmetry.space_group_name_H-M   'P 1'
#
loop_
_entity.id
_entity.type
_entity.pdbx_description
1 polymer ?
#
loop_
_entity_poly.entity_id
_entity_poly.type
_entity_poly.pdbx_seq_one_letter_code
_entity_poly.pdbx_strand_id
1 'polypeptide(L)'
;MDTHNIGGLRRIGRPHWDLPFGRRWETADIAVLVFIYRHETLIAKKIGLLQSKRLYPDNNDVDDEDEVGFLYGMNAFIRRENAQAIGALHREFSFGESCVYGAIHSGSDQVKSIDTLNRDFGKAVYYLLYNPHKVPFSISYPLRERIRIDQPAVGCRVFDADHVHQALAELNEGEAPTYEMVKRIGAASDWPLETWAADLLLTCQVGQQFDASRDDRVRYFLNAGLVRSVRRLRYRLRCQKADCR
;
A
#
# COMPACT_ATOMS: atom_id res chain seq x y z
N MET A 1 8.77 -19.97 10.21
CA MET A 1 8.56 -18.54 10.53
C MET A 1 7.87 -18.03 9.29
N ASP A 2 6.55 -17.87 9.36
CA ASP A 2 5.75 -17.65 8.15
C ASP A 2 5.51 -16.16 7.98
N THR A 3 6.12 -15.60 6.94
CA THR A 3 5.89 -14.23 6.51
C THR A 3 4.70 -14.24 5.57
N HIS A 4 3.50 -14.02 6.10
CA HIS A 4 2.32 -13.81 5.27
C HIS A 4 2.30 -12.34 4.84
N ASN A 5 2.41 -12.12 3.53
CA ASN A 5 2.61 -10.80 2.95
C ASN A 5 1.27 -10.30 2.40
N ILE A 6 0.51 -9.61 3.26
CA ILE A 6 -0.71 -8.92 2.86
C ILE A 6 -0.30 -7.64 2.12
N GLY A 7 -0.26 -7.67 0.79
CA GLY A 7 -0.05 -6.50 -0.05
C GLY A 7 -0.79 -6.61 -1.37
N GLY A 8 -1.88 -5.85 -1.53
CA GLY A 8 -2.63 -5.73 -2.78
C GLY A 8 -3.63 -6.87 -3.06
N LEU A 9 -4.70 -6.96 -2.27
CA LEU A 9 -5.71 -8.01 -2.41
C LEU A 9 -6.75 -7.70 -3.52
N ARG A 10 -7.19 -8.74 -4.25
CA ARG A 10 -8.50 -8.75 -4.94
C ARG A 10 -9.58 -9.02 -3.88
N ARG A 11 -10.80 -8.48 -3.96
CA ARG A 11 -11.89 -8.89 -3.04
C ARG A 11 -12.83 -9.91 -3.69
N ILE A 12 -13.25 -10.89 -2.90
CA ILE A 12 -14.51 -11.64 -3.09
C ILE A 12 -15.54 -11.05 -2.09
N GLY A 13 -16.58 -10.38 -2.59
CA GLY A 13 -17.79 -10.03 -1.82
C GLY A 13 -17.88 -8.60 -1.25
N ARG A 14 -19.12 -8.06 -1.22
CA ARG A 14 -19.55 -6.73 -0.72
C ARG A 14 -20.23 -6.82 0.68
N PRO A 15 -20.51 -5.69 1.38
CA PRO A 15 -21.43 -5.65 2.52
C PRO A 15 -22.84 -6.16 2.17
N HIS A 16 -23.59 -6.64 3.17
CA HIS A 16 -24.79 -7.47 3.00
C HIS A 16 -26.01 -6.86 2.27
N TRP A 17 -25.99 -5.59 1.87
CA TRP A 17 -27.15 -4.88 1.32
C TRP A 17 -27.04 -4.51 -0.17
N ASP A 18 -26.07 -5.06 -0.91
CA ASP A 18 -25.80 -4.64 -2.29
C ASP A 18 -25.58 -5.86 -3.21
N LEU A 19 -26.68 -6.39 -3.75
CA LEU A 19 -26.75 -7.45 -4.76
C LEU A 19 -27.19 -6.86 -6.12
N PRO A 20 -26.76 -7.37 -7.31
CA PRO A 20 -25.99 -8.60 -7.55
C PRO A 20 -24.67 -8.40 -8.34
N PHE A 21 -23.62 -9.08 -7.88
CA PHE A 21 -22.42 -9.56 -8.60
C PHE A 21 -21.59 -8.60 -9.49
N GLY A 22 -20.58 -7.97 -8.86
CA GLY A 22 -19.36 -7.55 -9.55
C GLY A 22 -18.14 -7.73 -8.64
N ARG A 23 -17.10 -8.44 -9.12
CA ARG A 23 -15.78 -8.51 -8.47
C ARG A 23 -15.22 -7.08 -8.39
N ARG A 24 -14.73 -6.65 -7.22
CA ARG A 24 -14.19 -5.29 -7.02
C ARG A 24 -12.74 -5.34 -6.58
N TRP A 25 -11.93 -4.47 -7.16
CA TRP A 25 -10.53 -4.25 -6.78
C TRP A 25 -10.45 -3.38 -5.53
N GLU A 26 -9.54 -3.73 -4.61
CA GLU A 26 -9.22 -2.87 -3.48
C GLU A 26 -8.47 -1.64 -4.01
N THR A 27 -9.03 -0.45 -3.80
CA THR A 27 -8.44 0.81 -4.28
C THR A 27 -7.33 1.29 -3.36
N ALA A 28 -7.37 0.93 -2.07
CA ALA A 28 -6.33 1.15 -1.08
C ALA A 28 -6.46 0.17 0.08
N ASP A 29 -5.33 -0.21 0.66
CA ASP A 29 -5.24 -1.22 1.73
C ASP A 29 -5.10 -0.56 3.12
N ILE A 30 -4.63 0.69 3.17
CA ILE A 30 -4.39 1.46 4.40
C ILE A 30 -4.99 2.85 4.26
N ALA A 31 -5.68 3.32 5.29
CA ALA A 31 -6.19 4.68 5.37
C ALA A 31 -5.61 5.41 6.59
N VAL A 32 -5.14 6.64 6.37
CA VAL A 32 -4.67 7.55 7.41
C VAL A 32 -5.62 8.74 7.47
N LEU A 33 -6.37 8.83 8.58
CA LEU A 33 -7.30 9.92 8.85
C LEU A 33 -6.67 10.93 9.81
N VAL A 34 -6.66 12.20 9.42
CA VAL A 34 -6.15 13.31 10.21
C VAL A 34 -7.32 14.19 10.62
N PHE A 35 -7.45 14.42 11.93
CA PHE A 35 -8.46 15.30 12.51
C PHE A 35 -7.77 16.47 13.20
N ILE A 36 -8.06 17.69 12.75
CA ILE A 36 -7.41 18.90 13.25
C ILE A 36 -8.36 19.62 14.19
N TYR A 37 -7.96 19.73 15.45
CA TYR A 37 -8.72 20.44 16.47
C TYR A 37 -8.05 21.76 16.82
N ARG A 38 -8.85 22.81 16.97
CA ARG A 38 -8.44 24.07 17.61
C ARG A 38 -9.24 24.20 18.89
N HIS A 39 -8.57 24.06 20.03
CA HIS A 39 -9.23 23.84 21.34
C HIS A 39 -10.13 22.60 21.28
N GLU A 40 -11.43 22.77 21.53
CA GLU A 40 -12.42 21.68 21.53
C GLU A 40 -13.14 21.54 20.18
N THR A 41 -12.87 22.43 19.23
CA THR A 41 -13.56 22.46 17.94
C THR A 41 -12.76 21.72 16.87
N LEU A 42 -13.38 20.74 16.23
CA LEU A 42 -12.86 20.13 15.00
C LEU A 42 -12.94 21.15 13.86
N ILE A 43 -11.80 21.59 13.34
CA ILE A 43 -11.73 22.61 12.29
C ILE A 43 -11.48 22.03 10.90
N ALA A 44 -10.91 20.83 10.80
CA ALA A 44 -10.68 20.16 9.52
C ALA A 44 -10.51 18.64 9.68
N LYS A 45 -10.82 17.91 8.61
CA LYS A 45 -10.56 16.48 8.43
C LYS A 45 -9.81 16.26 7.13
N LYS A 46 -8.88 15.31 7.12
CA LYS A 46 -8.09 14.96 5.94
C LYS A 46 -7.85 13.47 5.89
N ILE A 47 -7.73 12.94 4.67
CA ILE A 47 -7.45 11.52 4.44
C ILE A 47 -6.29 11.35 3.46
N GLY A 48 -5.42 10.39 3.77
CA GLY A 48 -4.48 9.80 2.82
C GLY A 48 -4.71 8.30 2.76
N LEU A 49 -4.68 7.73 1.56
CA LEU A 49 -4.92 6.32 1.29
C LEU A 49 -3.64 5.73 0.67
N LEU A 50 -3.23 4.55 1.14
CA LEU A 50 -2.08 3.82 0.60
C LEU A 50 -2.56 2.49 0.01
N GLN A 51 -2.26 2.26 -1.26
CA GLN A 51 -2.36 0.96 -1.92
C GLN A 51 -1.00 0.29 -1.83
N SER A 52 -0.91 -0.83 -1.10
CA SER A 52 0.36 -1.45 -0.73
C SER A 52 0.76 -2.57 -1.68
N LYS A 53 2.02 -2.57 -2.12
CA LYS A 53 2.55 -3.54 -3.11
C LYS A 53 3.97 -3.93 -2.74
N ARG A 54 4.32 -5.21 -2.93
CA ARG A 54 5.66 -5.73 -2.63
C ARG A 54 6.49 -5.88 -3.90
N LEU A 55 7.80 -5.67 -3.78
CA LEU A 55 8.76 -6.07 -4.80
C LEU A 55 8.90 -7.60 -4.79
N TYR A 56 8.82 -8.23 -5.96
CA TYR A 56 8.97 -9.68 -6.09
C TYR A 56 10.47 -10.02 -6.24
N PRO A 57 10.97 -11.06 -5.56
CA PRO A 57 12.35 -11.50 -5.72
C PRO A 57 12.61 -12.07 -7.13
N ASP A 58 13.87 -12.05 -7.58
CA ASP A 58 14.29 -12.48 -8.93
C ASP A 58 13.95 -13.95 -9.23
N ASN A 59 13.92 -14.80 -8.19
CA ASN A 59 13.54 -16.20 -8.33
C ASN A 59 12.02 -16.40 -8.54
N ASN A 60 11.24 -15.31 -8.48
CA ASN A 60 9.79 -15.26 -8.56
C ASN A 60 9.10 -16.31 -7.64
N ASP A 61 9.77 -16.67 -6.54
CA ASP A 61 9.29 -17.61 -5.53
C ASP A 61 8.29 -16.88 -4.63
N VAL A 62 7.19 -16.53 -5.26
CA VAL A 62 6.05 -15.86 -4.68
C VAL A 62 4.89 -16.82 -4.80
N ASP A 63 4.60 -17.52 -3.71
CA ASP A 63 3.38 -18.32 -3.63
C ASP A 63 2.18 -17.36 -3.73
N ASP A 64 1.48 -17.41 -4.88
CA ASP A 64 0.17 -16.78 -5.01
C ASP A 64 -0.79 -17.48 -4.05
N GLU A 65 -1.51 -16.71 -3.24
CA GLU A 65 -2.48 -17.27 -2.30
C GLU A 65 -3.53 -18.09 -3.07
N ASP A 66 -3.76 -19.32 -2.64
CA ASP A 66 -4.88 -20.10 -3.13
C ASP A 66 -6.20 -19.41 -2.73
N GLU A 67 -7.25 -19.60 -3.53
CA GLU A 67 -8.56 -18.97 -3.33
C GLU A 67 -9.16 -19.29 -1.93
N VAL A 68 -8.71 -20.38 -1.32
CA VAL A 68 -9.12 -20.85 0.01
C VAL A 68 -8.40 -20.10 1.13
N GLY A 69 -7.07 -19.96 1.10
CA GLY A 69 -6.28 -19.15 2.03
C GLY A 69 -6.67 -17.67 1.98
N PHE A 70 -6.97 -17.19 0.78
CA PHE A 70 -7.56 -15.88 0.52
C PHE A 70 -8.87 -15.65 1.30
N LEU A 71 -9.77 -16.65 1.32
CA LEU A 71 -11.07 -16.60 2.02
C LEU A 71 -10.91 -16.56 3.55
N TYR A 72 -9.85 -17.16 4.08
CA TYR A 72 -9.58 -17.20 5.52
C TYR A 72 -8.78 -15.99 6.02
N GLY A 73 -8.02 -15.31 5.17
CA GLY A 73 -7.17 -14.19 5.58
C GLY A 73 -6.26 -14.59 6.75
N MET A 74 -6.22 -13.80 7.84
CA MET A 74 -5.43 -14.18 9.03
C MET A 74 -5.88 -15.51 9.68
N ASN A 75 -7.07 -16.05 9.38
CA ASN A 75 -7.48 -17.37 9.89
C ASN A 75 -6.71 -18.52 9.22
N ALA A 76 -6.04 -18.28 8.08
CA ALA A 76 -5.17 -19.27 7.45
C ALA A 76 -4.03 -19.71 8.39
N PHE A 77 -3.57 -18.83 9.30
CA PHE A 77 -2.55 -19.17 10.30
C PHE A 77 -2.97 -20.29 11.28
N ILE A 78 -4.27 -20.47 11.46
CA ILE A 78 -4.84 -21.45 12.40
C ILE A 78 -4.97 -22.83 11.73
N ARG A 79 -5.11 -22.87 10.40
CA ARG A 79 -5.32 -24.09 9.62
C ARG A 79 -4.02 -24.51 8.92
N ARG A 80 -3.12 -25.13 9.67
CA ARG A 80 -1.89 -25.72 9.12
C ARG A 80 -2.15 -27.16 8.69
N GLU A 81 -2.14 -27.43 7.39
CA GLU A 81 -2.01 -28.79 6.88
C GLU A 81 -0.53 -29.10 6.62
N ASN A 82 -0.10 -30.30 7.04
CA ASN A 82 1.30 -30.68 7.31
C ASN A 82 2.29 -30.66 6.12
N ALA A 83 1.89 -30.23 4.91
CA ALA A 83 2.67 -30.41 3.69
C ALA A 83 3.57 -29.23 3.29
N GLN A 84 3.34 -28.01 3.78
CA GLN A 84 4.07 -26.80 3.33
C GLN A 84 5.48 -26.60 3.94
N ALA A 85 5.88 -27.42 4.93
CA ALA A 85 7.00 -27.08 5.81
C ALA A 85 8.41 -27.37 5.25
N ILE A 86 8.60 -28.29 4.30
CA ILE A 86 9.96 -28.73 3.91
C ILE A 86 10.55 -27.89 2.76
N GLY A 87 9.74 -27.52 1.76
CA GLY A 87 10.19 -26.65 0.65
C GLY A 87 10.44 -25.19 1.06
N ALA A 88 9.93 -24.77 2.22
CA ALA A 88 10.16 -23.44 2.79
C ALA A 88 11.48 -23.34 3.58
N LEU A 89 12.17 -24.46 3.85
CA LEU A 89 13.31 -24.50 4.78
C LEU A 89 14.66 -24.12 4.17
N HIS A 90 14.78 -23.89 2.85
CA HIS A 90 16.05 -23.49 2.23
C HIS A 90 15.83 -22.59 1.01
N ARG A 91 15.18 -21.45 1.20
CA ARG A 91 14.92 -20.48 0.13
C ARG A 91 15.93 -19.33 0.19
N GLU A 92 16.50 -18.99 -0.95
CA GLU A 92 17.25 -17.75 -1.13
C GLU A 92 16.40 -16.77 -1.92
N PHE A 93 16.17 -15.59 -1.36
CA PHE A 93 15.50 -14.49 -2.04
C PHE A 93 16.54 -13.45 -2.44
N SER A 94 16.56 -13.09 -3.72
CA SER A 94 17.43 -12.06 -4.27
C SER A 94 16.59 -10.94 -4.87
N PHE A 95 17.01 -9.71 -4.64
CA PHE A 95 16.35 -8.49 -5.09
C PHE A 95 17.35 -7.62 -5.83
N GLY A 96 17.12 -7.42 -7.13
CA GLY A 96 17.86 -6.52 -8.00
C GLY A 96 17.00 -5.37 -8.55
N GLU A 97 17.62 -4.54 -9.38
CA GLU A 97 16.95 -3.42 -10.06
C GLU A 97 15.90 -3.88 -11.09
N SER A 98 16.08 -5.09 -11.64
CA SER A 98 15.17 -5.76 -12.56
C SER A 98 13.97 -6.42 -11.90
N CYS A 99 13.95 -6.54 -10.56
CA CYS A 99 12.80 -7.10 -9.84
C CYS A 99 11.53 -6.30 -10.12
N VAL A 100 10.38 -6.98 -10.15
CA VAL A 100 9.10 -6.38 -10.55
C VAL A 100 8.13 -6.22 -9.40
N TYR A 101 7.26 -5.22 -9.49
CA TYR A 101 6.07 -5.14 -8.65
C TYR A 101 4.94 -5.97 -9.26
N GLY A 102 5.05 -7.30 -9.20
CA GLY A 102 4.16 -8.26 -9.89
C GLY A 102 2.68 -8.23 -9.47
N ALA A 103 2.30 -7.38 -8.51
CA ALA A 103 0.90 -7.14 -8.15
C ALA A 103 0.33 -5.85 -8.78
N ILE A 104 1.11 -5.15 -9.62
CA ILE A 104 0.73 -3.95 -10.36
C ILE A 104 0.97 -4.22 -11.83
N HIS A 105 -0.04 -4.05 -12.66
CA HIS A 105 0.07 -4.30 -14.10
C HIS A 105 -0.51 -3.15 -14.91
N SER A 106 0.12 -2.88 -16.06
CA SER A 106 -0.43 -1.98 -17.07
C SER A 106 -1.79 -2.50 -17.56
N GLY A 107 -2.75 -1.59 -17.73
CA GLY A 107 -4.13 -1.90 -18.13
C GLY A 107 -5.05 -2.42 -17.02
N SER A 108 -4.55 -2.67 -15.80
CA SER A 108 -5.35 -3.24 -14.72
C SER A 108 -6.50 -2.32 -14.27
N ASP A 109 -7.65 -2.91 -13.93
CA ASP A 109 -8.80 -2.14 -13.42
C ASP A 109 -8.51 -1.44 -12.08
N GLN A 110 -7.51 -1.91 -11.33
CA GLN A 110 -7.06 -1.23 -10.12
C GLN A 110 -6.51 0.16 -10.44
N VAL A 111 -5.69 0.30 -11.50
CA VAL A 111 -5.17 1.60 -11.97
C VAL A 111 -6.33 2.53 -12.32
N LYS A 112 -7.26 2.06 -13.17
CA LYS A 112 -8.45 2.83 -13.58
C LYS A 112 -9.32 3.26 -12.40
N SER A 113 -9.43 2.41 -11.39
CA SER A 113 -10.19 2.69 -10.17
C SER A 113 -9.51 3.75 -9.30
N ILE A 114 -8.18 3.70 -9.19
CA ILE A 114 -7.39 4.71 -8.46
C ILE A 114 -7.48 6.05 -9.18
N ASP A 115 -7.34 6.09 -10.52
CA ASP A 115 -7.49 7.29 -11.33
C ASP A 115 -8.85 7.94 -11.15
N THR A 116 -9.90 7.13 -11.23
CA THR A 116 -11.28 7.59 -11.06
C THR A 116 -11.48 8.18 -9.67
N LEU A 117 -10.95 7.52 -8.63
CA LEU A 117 -11.05 8.02 -7.26
C LEU A 117 -10.29 9.34 -7.09
N ASN A 118 -9.02 9.41 -7.51
CA ASN A 118 -8.21 10.60 -7.36
C ASN A 118 -8.77 11.79 -8.16
N ARG A 119 -9.36 11.54 -9.34
CA ARG A 119 -10.07 12.57 -10.12
C ARG A 119 -11.34 13.06 -9.41
N ASP A 120 -12.19 12.15 -8.93
CA ASP A 120 -13.54 12.50 -8.47
C ASP A 120 -13.58 12.96 -7.00
N PHE A 121 -12.61 12.53 -6.19
CA PHE A 121 -12.49 12.89 -4.77
C PHE A 121 -11.36 13.89 -4.50
N GLY A 122 -10.34 13.89 -5.35
CA GLY A 122 -9.08 14.63 -5.17
C GLY A 122 -7.93 13.69 -4.83
N LYS A 123 -6.69 14.19 -4.92
CA LYS A 123 -5.46 13.41 -4.74
C LYS A 123 -5.35 12.83 -3.33
N ALA A 124 -5.81 11.60 -3.16
CA ALA A 124 -5.92 10.92 -1.87
C ALA A 124 -5.18 9.59 -1.83
N VAL A 125 -5.07 8.89 -2.97
CA VAL A 125 -4.46 7.56 -3.06
C VAL A 125 -3.02 7.66 -3.56
N TYR A 126 -2.14 6.97 -2.85
CA TYR A 126 -0.71 6.82 -3.10
C TYR A 126 -0.36 5.32 -3.10
N TYR A 127 0.78 4.95 -3.68
CA TYR A 127 1.31 3.58 -3.56
C TYR A 127 2.29 3.49 -2.40
N LEU A 128 2.16 2.46 -1.56
CA LEU A 128 3.18 2.07 -0.59
C LEU A 128 3.91 0.84 -1.13
N LEU A 129 5.17 1.01 -1.53
CA LEU A 129 6.01 -0.04 -2.08
C LEU A 129 6.92 -0.61 -1.00
N TYR A 130 6.72 -1.90 -0.68
CA TYR A 130 7.58 -2.66 0.23
C TYR A 130 8.81 -3.15 -0.53
N ASN A 131 9.96 -2.61 -0.15
CA ASN A 131 11.26 -3.01 -0.67
C ASN A 131 12.14 -3.53 0.47
N PRO A 132 13.19 -4.32 0.18
CA PRO A 132 14.26 -4.56 1.13
C PRO A 132 14.90 -3.25 1.60
N HIS A 133 15.65 -3.31 2.71
CA HIS A 133 16.31 -2.14 3.28
C HIS A 133 17.38 -1.52 2.37
N LYS A 134 17.85 -2.26 1.37
CA LYS A 134 18.73 -1.80 0.28
C LYS A 134 18.44 -2.63 -0.98
N VAL A 135 18.78 -2.13 -2.14
CA VAL A 135 18.80 -2.86 -3.42
C VAL A 135 20.16 -2.57 -4.07
N PRO A 136 20.92 -3.60 -4.51
CA PRO A 136 20.62 -5.03 -4.46
C PRO A 136 20.68 -5.65 -3.06
N PHE A 137 19.93 -6.73 -2.83
CA PHE A 137 19.88 -7.45 -1.55
C PHE A 137 19.53 -8.93 -1.73
N SER A 138 20.19 -9.81 -0.96
CA SER A 138 19.87 -11.24 -0.93
C SER A 138 19.79 -11.76 0.51
N ILE A 139 18.92 -12.73 0.75
CA ILE A 139 18.72 -13.35 2.07
C ILE A 139 18.32 -14.82 1.94
N SER A 140 18.92 -15.67 2.76
CA SER A 140 18.61 -17.11 2.81
C SER A 140 17.86 -17.46 4.08
N TYR A 141 16.80 -18.26 3.95
CA TYR A 141 16.03 -18.81 5.06
C TYR A 141 16.39 -20.28 5.32
N PRO A 142 16.35 -20.74 6.60
CA PRO A 142 16.06 -19.96 7.80
C PRO A 142 17.21 -19.00 8.14
N LEU A 143 16.85 -17.88 8.77
CA LEU A 143 17.84 -16.92 9.26
C LEU A 143 18.69 -17.57 10.35
N ARG A 144 20.02 -17.50 10.19
CA ARG A 144 20.97 -17.98 11.19
C ARG A 144 21.15 -17.02 12.35
N GLU A 145 20.91 -15.73 12.10
CA GLU A 145 21.08 -14.66 13.07
C GLU A 145 20.02 -13.57 12.89
N ARG A 146 19.80 -12.79 13.94
CA ARG A 146 18.89 -11.65 13.91
C ARG A 146 19.55 -10.50 13.15
N ILE A 147 18.87 -10.03 12.11
CA ILE A 147 19.29 -8.85 11.36
C ILE A 147 18.71 -7.60 12.03
N ARG A 148 19.56 -6.59 12.29
CA ARG A 148 19.15 -5.28 12.80
C ARG A 148 19.36 -4.23 11.72
N ILE A 149 18.33 -3.43 11.46
CA ILE A 149 18.33 -2.36 10.45
C ILE A 149 17.81 -1.10 11.14
N ASP A 150 18.67 -0.12 11.35
CA ASP A 150 18.29 1.13 12.02
C ASP A 150 17.97 2.26 11.02
N GLN A 151 18.65 2.28 9.86
CA GLN A 151 18.45 3.28 8.80
C GLN A 151 18.45 2.60 7.43
N PRO A 152 17.29 2.14 6.93
CA PRO A 152 17.22 1.53 5.61
C PRO A 152 17.55 2.57 4.53
N ALA A 153 18.41 2.21 3.58
CA ALA A 153 18.72 3.05 2.41
C ALA A 153 17.54 3.12 1.43
N VAL A 154 16.73 2.05 1.37
CA VAL A 154 15.52 1.96 0.56
C VAL A 154 14.30 1.77 1.46
N GLY A 155 13.99 0.54 1.88
CA GLY A 155 12.86 0.24 2.76
C GLY A 155 11.50 0.56 2.14
N CYS A 156 10.51 0.89 2.98
CA CYS A 156 9.16 1.22 2.56
C CYS A 156 9.11 2.61 1.93
N ARG A 157 8.63 2.71 0.69
CA ARG A 157 8.55 3.96 -0.07
C ARG A 157 7.13 4.28 -0.47
N VAL A 158 6.71 5.52 -0.30
CA VAL A 158 5.41 6.00 -0.76
C VAL A 158 5.58 6.81 -2.02
N PHE A 159 4.81 6.51 -3.07
CA PHE A 159 4.79 7.21 -4.35
C PHE A 159 3.41 7.81 -4.66
N ASP A 160 3.39 8.95 -5.35
CA ASP A 160 2.17 9.47 -5.97
C ASP A 160 1.65 8.46 -7.01
N ALA A 161 0.33 8.25 -7.03
CA ALA A 161 -0.29 7.33 -7.97
C ALA A 161 0.02 7.72 -9.42
N ASP A 162 0.01 9.02 -9.73
CA ASP A 162 0.26 9.52 -11.09
C ASP A 162 1.63 9.09 -11.60
N HIS A 163 2.65 9.11 -10.74
CA HIS A 163 4.01 8.73 -11.13
C HIS A 163 4.15 7.21 -11.36
N VAL A 164 3.48 6.40 -10.55
CA VAL A 164 3.45 4.94 -10.77
C VAL A 164 2.68 4.62 -12.04
N HIS A 165 1.57 5.31 -12.31
CA HIS A 165 0.76 5.11 -13.51
C HIS A 165 1.48 5.59 -14.77
N GLN A 166 2.28 6.65 -14.68
CA GLN A 166 3.18 7.07 -15.76
C GLN A 166 4.19 5.96 -16.09
N ALA A 167 4.76 5.28 -15.09
CA ALA A 167 5.62 4.12 -15.33
C ALA A 167 4.89 2.97 -16.02
N LEU A 168 3.64 2.71 -15.65
CA LEU A 168 2.81 1.69 -16.29
C LEU A 168 2.44 2.05 -17.75
N ALA A 169 2.35 3.33 -18.07
CA ALA A 169 2.03 3.79 -19.42
C ALA A 169 3.17 3.51 -20.44
N GLU A 170 4.40 3.29 -19.97
CA GLU A 170 5.55 2.87 -20.81
C GLU A 170 5.54 1.36 -21.12
N LEU A 171 4.64 0.59 -20.51
CA LEU A 171 4.59 -0.86 -20.59
C LEU A 171 3.44 -1.38 -21.45
N ASN A 172 3.62 -2.57 -22.03
CA ASN A 172 2.54 -3.27 -22.72
C ASN A 172 1.49 -3.74 -21.71
N GLU A 173 0.26 -3.96 -22.18
CA GLU A 173 -0.83 -4.45 -21.34
C GLU A 173 -0.46 -5.76 -20.63
N GLY A 174 -0.72 -5.83 -19.33
CA GLY A 174 -0.39 -6.99 -18.50
C GLY A 174 1.05 -7.05 -17.99
N GLU A 175 1.97 -6.20 -18.46
CA GLU A 175 3.33 -6.11 -17.92
C GLU A 175 3.35 -5.38 -16.57
N ALA A 176 4.35 -5.72 -15.74
CA ALA A 176 4.58 -5.15 -14.41
C ALA A 176 5.84 -4.25 -14.42
N PRO A 177 5.85 -3.15 -13.63
CA PRO A 177 6.98 -2.24 -13.60
C PRO A 177 8.11 -2.79 -12.74
N THR A 178 9.35 -2.56 -13.18
CA THR A 178 10.55 -2.90 -12.41
C THR A 178 10.82 -1.89 -11.30
N TYR A 179 11.62 -2.28 -10.30
CA TYR A 179 12.13 -1.37 -9.29
C TYR A 179 12.81 -0.15 -9.91
N GLU A 180 13.72 -0.37 -10.87
CA GLU A 180 14.43 0.70 -11.57
C GLU A 180 13.47 1.68 -12.26
N MET A 181 12.48 1.17 -12.98
CA MET A 181 11.53 1.99 -13.73
C MET A 181 10.72 2.90 -12.80
N VAL A 182 10.17 2.36 -11.71
CA VAL A 182 9.42 3.17 -10.73
C VAL A 182 10.33 4.20 -10.05
N LYS A 183 11.57 3.82 -9.72
CA LYS A 183 12.53 4.74 -9.09
C LYS A 183 12.94 5.89 -10.01
N ARG A 184 13.12 5.61 -11.30
CA ARG A 184 13.49 6.60 -12.31
C ARG A 184 12.36 7.59 -12.57
N ILE A 185 11.16 7.09 -12.84
CA ILE A 185 10.00 7.90 -13.24
C ILE A 185 9.39 8.60 -12.02
N GLY A 186 9.27 7.89 -10.91
CA GLY A 186 8.68 8.38 -9.67
C GLY A 186 9.64 9.05 -8.70
N ALA A 187 10.84 9.43 -9.13
CA ALA A 187 11.86 10.03 -8.26
C ALA A 187 11.34 11.23 -7.44
N ALA A 188 10.45 12.04 -8.02
CA ALA A 188 9.86 13.21 -7.36
C ALA A 188 8.96 12.87 -6.17
N SER A 189 8.38 11.66 -6.14
CA SER A 189 7.56 11.17 -5.05
C SER A 189 8.16 9.95 -4.39
N ASP A 190 9.47 9.73 -4.42
CA ASP A 190 10.08 8.60 -3.74
C ASP A 190 10.32 8.99 -2.28
N TRP A 191 9.31 8.87 -1.42
CA TRP A 191 9.41 9.28 -0.01
C TRP A 191 9.51 8.09 0.94
N PRO A 192 10.31 8.15 2.01
CA PRO A 192 10.12 7.25 3.15
C PRO A 192 8.67 7.34 3.65
N LEU A 193 8.09 6.22 4.09
CA LEU A 193 6.73 6.19 4.63
C LEU A 193 6.57 7.20 5.79
N GLU A 194 7.59 7.29 6.65
CA GLU A 194 7.62 8.19 7.79
C GLU A 194 7.56 9.65 7.36
N THR A 195 8.34 10.03 6.32
CA THR A 195 8.32 11.37 5.73
C THR A 195 6.98 11.68 5.10
N TRP A 196 6.41 10.76 4.33
CA TRP A 196 5.08 10.97 3.75
C TRP A 196 4.02 11.19 4.83
N ALA A 197 4.04 10.39 5.91
CA ALA A 197 3.06 10.50 6.99
C ALA A 197 3.28 11.77 7.83
N ALA A 198 4.49 11.99 8.35
CA ALA A 198 4.77 13.05 9.32
C ALA A 198 4.98 14.42 8.67
N ASP A 199 5.71 14.46 7.56
CA ASP A 199 6.19 15.72 6.98
C ASP A 199 5.37 16.19 5.80
N LEU A 200 4.62 15.30 5.13
CA LEU A 200 3.78 15.67 3.99
C LEU A 200 2.29 15.65 4.33
N LEU A 201 1.78 14.55 4.89
CA LEU A 201 0.35 14.40 5.15
C LEU A 201 -0.11 15.34 6.28
N LEU A 202 0.60 15.33 7.42
CA LEU A 202 0.27 16.16 8.58
C LEU A 202 0.54 17.65 8.38
N THR A 203 1.48 18.03 7.51
CA THR A 203 1.79 19.45 7.19
C THR A 203 0.96 20.00 6.03
N CYS A 204 -0.09 19.27 5.65
CA CYS A 204 -1.02 19.63 4.60
C CYS A 204 -0.51 19.58 3.14
N GLN A 205 0.69 19.06 2.87
CA GLN A 205 1.25 19.00 1.50
C GLN A 205 0.62 17.92 0.60
N VAL A 206 0.22 16.76 1.15
CA VAL A 206 -0.33 15.63 0.36
C VAL A 206 -1.59 15.04 1.01
N GLY A 207 -2.50 14.44 0.26
CA GLY A 207 -3.78 13.92 0.75
C GLY A 207 -4.92 14.93 0.68
N GLN A 208 -6.15 14.46 0.91
CA GLN A 208 -7.36 15.21 0.56
C GLN A 208 -8.17 15.65 1.78
N GLN A 209 -8.46 16.95 1.87
CA GLN A 209 -9.39 17.48 2.86
C GLN A 209 -10.83 17.08 2.52
N PHE A 210 -11.63 16.80 3.54
CA PHE A 210 -13.05 16.49 3.38
C PHE A 210 -13.88 17.04 4.55
N ASP A 211 -15.17 17.25 4.31
CA ASP A 211 -16.14 17.70 5.30
C ASP A 211 -17.29 16.69 5.45
N ALA A 212 -18.35 17.06 6.18
CA ALA A 212 -19.50 16.20 6.40
C ALA A 212 -20.23 15.80 5.11
N SER A 213 -20.19 16.63 4.05
CA SER A 213 -20.84 16.31 2.76
C SER A 213 -20.18 15.13 2.04
N ARG A 214 -18.94 14.81 2.40
CA ARG A 214 -18.15 13.73 1.80
C ARG A 214 -17.97 12.53 2.74
N ASP A 215 -18.59 12.52 3.91
CA ASP A 215 -18.42 11.46 4.91
C ASP A 215 -18.85 10.09 4.38
N ASP A 216 -19.92 10.02 3.59
CA ASP A 216 -20.38 8.74 3.01
C ASP A 216 -19.43 8.21 1.95
N ARG A 217 -18.77 9.09 1.18
CA ARG A 217 -17.70 8.68 0.25
C ARG A 217 -16.49 8.17 1.01
N VAL A 218 -16.08 8.84 2.09
CA VAL A 218 -14.98 8.38 2.94
C VAL A 218 -15.32 7.05 3.59
N ARG A 219 -16.52 6.88 4.15
CA ARG A 219 -17.00 5.59 4.68
C ARG A 219 -17.02 4.51 3.61
N TYR A 220 -17.44 4.84 2.40
CA TYR A 220 -17.36 3.92 1.28
C TYR A 220 -15.92 3.45 1.06
N PHE A 221 -14.92 4.34 1.05
CA PHE A 221 -13.52 3.95 0.93
C PHE A 221 -13.03 3.10 2.11
N LEU A 222 -13.38 3.45 3.35
CA LEU A 222 -12.97 2.73 4.56
C LEU A 222 -13.66 1.36 4.72
N ASN A 223 -14.83 1.17 4.10
CA ASN A 223 -15.57 -0.09 4.12
C ASN A 223 -15.24 -0.96 2.88
N ALA A 224 -14.89 -0.33 1.76
CA ALA A 224 -14.49 -0.98 0.51
C ALA A 224 -12.99 -1.35 0.45
N GLY A 225 -12.13 -0.67 1.21
CA GLY A 225 -10.74 -1.06 1.51
C GLY A 225 -10.66 -1.43 2.99
N LEU A 226 -10.22 -2.64 3.34
CA LEU A 226 -10.38 -3.12 4.71
C LEU A 226 -9.26 -2.47 5.53
N VAL A 227 -9.54 -1.35 6.19
CA VAL A 227 -8.60 -0.70 7.10
C VAL A 227 -8.23 -1.68 8.22
N ARG A 228 -7.12 -2.40 8.05
CA ARG A 228 -6.65 -3.42 9.00
C ARG A 228 -5.95 -2.83 10.22
N SER A 229 -5.72 -1.51 10.26
CA SER A 229 -5.18 -0.83 11.45
C SER A 229 -5.68 0.61 11.56
N VAL A 230 -6.55 0.87 12.54
CA VAL A 230 -6.83 2.23 13.02
C VAL A 230 -5.92 2.50 14.20
N ARG A 231 -4.75 3.13 13.98
CA ARG A 231 -3.94 3.68 15.06
C ARG A 231 -4.25 5.15 15.24
N ARG A 232 -4.83 5.50 16.38
CA ARG A 232 -5.10 6.89 16.76
C ARG A 232 -3.81 7.52 17.29
N LEU A 233 -3.00 8.09 16.41
CA LEU A 233 -1.86 8.92 16.82
C LEU A 233 -2.37 10.32 17.17
N ARG A 234 -2.30 10.69 18.46
CA ARG A 234 -2.54 12.06 18.92
C ARG A 234 -1.23 12.82 18.87
N TYR A 235 -1.04 13.64 17.83
CA TYR A 235 0.03 14.62 17.80
C TYR A 235 -0.49 16.00 18.19
N ARG A 236 0.22 16.68 19.10
CA ARG A 236 -0.06 18.07 19.50
C ARG A 236 0.83 18.98 18.64
N LEU A 237 0.41 19.23 17.41
CA LEU A 237 1.13 20.14 16.51
C LEU A 237 0.86 21.59 16.93
N ARG A 238 1.90 22.34 17.28
CA ARG A 238 1.85 23.81 17.27
C ARG A 238 1.96 24.25 15.81
N CYS A 239 0.83 24.40 15.12
CA CYS A 239 0.83 25.05 13.81
C CYS A 239 1.20 26.54 14.00
N GLN A 240 2.43 26.91 13.69
CA GLN A 240 2.73 28.29 13.31
C GLN A 240 2.19 28.47 11.88
N LYS A 241 1.25 29.42 11.75
CA LYS A 241 0.59 29.90 10.53
C LYS A 241 1.18 29.36 9.21
N ALA A 242 0.60 28.28 8.70
CA ALA A 242 0.56 28.03 7.27
C ALA A 242 -0.88 28.25 6.84
N ASP A 243 -1.12 29.30 6.04
CA ASP A 243 -2.38 29.49 5.34
C ASP A 243 -2.58 28.29 4.41
N CYS A 244 -3.38 27.34 4.85
CA CYS A 244 -3.96 26.34 3.96
C CYS A 244 -5.06 27.06 3.16
N ARG A 245 -4.74 27.43 1.92
CA ARG A 245 -5.73 27.88 0.92
C ARG A 245 -6.28 26.67 0.17
#